data_AF-A0AB34I4F1-F1
#
_entry.id   AF-A0AB34I4F1-F1
#
_cell.length_a   1.000
_cell.length_b   1.000
_cell.length_c   1.000
_cell.angle_alpha   90.00
_cell.angle_beta   90.00
_cell.angle_gamma   90.00
#
_symmetry.space_group_name_H-M   'P 1'
#
loop_
_entity.id
_entity.type
_entity.pdbx_description
1 polymer ?
#
loop_
_entity_poly.entity_id
_entity_poly.type
_entity_poly.pdbx_seq_one_letter_code
_entity_poly.pdbx_strand_id
1 'polypeptide(L)'
;MESQQLPQQFARRLGPIGEELQVPDKDTKAMVGTEDTPGGKARPNPQDLRPSVFHSIKFFVLCHSLLQLAQLMISGYLKSSISTVEKRFGLSSQTSGLLAAFNEVGNTALIVFVSYFGSRVHRPRLIGYGAILVTLAGVLMTVPHFVSEPYHYDHTSPDMPQDFEASLCLPTTEAPASALAPSNSSCSGYTEVQHLAVVGIMFTAQTLLGVGGVPIQPFGISYIDDFAHHSNSPLYLGVLFAVTMMGPGMAYGLGSLMLRLYVDIDRMPEGGISLTSKDPRWVGAWWLGFLISAGTVALAAIPYFFFPKEMPKEKRELRFRRKVLAVSDPPVSKN
;
A
#
# COMPACT_ATOMS: atom_id res chain seq x y z
N MET A 1 4.58 -37.58 -42.12
CA MET A 1 3.48 -37.41 -43.09
C MET A 1 2.46 -36.51 -42.44
N GLU A 2 2.22 -35.25 -42.77
CA GLU A 2 2.64 -34.26 -43.77
C GLU A 2 2.30 -32.93 -43.05
N SER A 3 3.23 -32.02 -42.71
CA SER A 3 3.84 -30.98 -43.56
C SER A 3 2.97 -30.50 -44.72
N GLN A 4 2.32 -29.34 -44.56
CA GLN A 4 2.13 -28.41 -45.67
C GLN A 4 2.26 -26.96 -45.22
N GLN A 5 2.95 -26.22 -46.08
CA GLN A 5 3.60 -24.94 -45.88
C GLN A 5 3.11 -23.99 -47.01
N LEU A 6 3.27 -22.68 -46.80
CA LEU A 6 3.31 -21.58 -47.79
C LEU A 6 1.97 -20.97 -48.29
N PRO A 7 1.97 -19.72 -48.84
CA PRO A 7 3.13 -18.92 -49.24
C PRO A 7 3.21 -17.44 -48.77
N GLN A 8 4.46 -16.98 -48.67
CA GLN A 8 4.87 -15.59 -48.89
C GLN A 8 4.54 -15.15 -50.33
N GLN A 9 3.85 -14.03 -50.48
CA GLN A 9 3.96 -13.16 -51.65
C GLN A 9 3.77 -11.72 -51.23
N PHE A 10 4.83 -10.91 -51.30
CA PHE A 10 4.80 -9.59 -51.95
C PHE A 10 6.25 -9.10 -52.08
N ALA A 11 6.87 -9.43 -53.21
CA ALA A 11 8.12 -8.86 -53.66
C ALA A 11 8.00 -8.54 -55.16
N ARG A 12 8.03 -7.25 -55.49
CA ARG A 12 8.45 -6.66 -56.78
C ARG A 12 8.78 -5.19 -56.49
N ARG A 13 9.82 -4.54 -57.01
CA ARG A 13 11.08 -4.86 -57.74
C ARG A 13 11.71 -3.48 -58.03
N LEU A 14 13.05 -3.35 -57.92
CA LEU A 14 14.00 -2.52 -58.72
C LEU A 14 13.65 -1.03 -58.98
N GLY A 15 14.46 -0.03 -58.64
CA GLY A 15 15.84 0.25 -59.08
C GLY A 15 16.03 1.76 -59.36
N PRO A 16 17.25 2.26 -59.64
CA PRO A 16 17.82 3.52 -59.11
C PRO A 16 17.86 4.70 -60.10
N ILE A 17 18.29 5.90 -59.64
CA ILE A 17 19.15 6.92 -60.33
C ILE A 17 19.07 8.26 -59.57
N GLY A 18 20.23 8.91 -59.38
CA GLY A 18 20.35 10.22 -58.74
C GLY A 18 20.14 11.39 -59.70
N GLU A 19 19.87 12.57 -59.14
CA GLU A 19 20.10 13.84 -59.81
C GLU A 19 20.37 14.94 -58.78
N GLU A 20 21.45 15.66 -59.04
CA GLU A 20 21.98 16.82 -58.35
C GLU A 20 21.32 18.07 -58.95
N LEU A 21 20.91 19.06 -58.12
CA LEU A 21 20.61 20.41 -58.66
C LEU A 21 20.86 21.53 -57.64
N GLN A 22 22.06 22.12 -57.76
CA GLN A 22 22.42 23.55 -57.76
C GLN A 22 21.93 24.52 -56.67
N VAL A 23 22.93 25.12 -55.99
CA VAL A 23 22.98 26.48 -55.40
C VAL A 23 23.22 27.50 -56.54
N PRO A 24 22.78 28.78 -56.45
CA PRO A 24 23.67 29.91 -56.06
C PRO A 24 22.88 31.07 -55.34
N ASP A 25 23.41 32.13 -54.72
CA ASP A 25 24.73 32.70 -54.39
C ASP A 25 24.46 33.99 -53.56
N LYS A 26 25.38 34.38 -52.66
CA LYS A 26 25.98 35.74 -52.56
C LYS A 26 26.62 36.08 -51.21
N ASP A 27 27.95 36.10 -51.25
CA ASP A 27 28.89 37.16 -50.83
C ASP A 27 28.87 37.67 -49.37
N THR A 28 29.88 37.39 -48.54
CA THR A 28 31.28 37.90 -48.53
C THR A 28 31.47 38.91 -47.39
N LYS A 29 32.20 38.53 -46.32
CA LYS A 29 33.27 39.38 -45.74
C LYS A 29 34.23 38.63 -44.80
N ALA A 30 35.42 38.38 -45.33
CA ALA A 30 36.77 38.44 -44.73
C ALA A 30 37.00 38.08 -43.24
N MET A 31 37.57 36.88 -43.01
CA MET A 31 38.92 36.60 -42.50
C MET A 31 39.64 37.67 -41.64
N VAL A 32 39.94 37.34 -40.37
CA VAL A 32 41.27 37.38 -39.72
C VAL A 32 41.23 36.40 -38.55
N GLY A 33 42.17 35.44 -38.51
CA GLY A 33 42.22 34.36 -37.51
C GLY A 33 43.12 34.65 -36.31
N THR A 34 43.01 33.82 -35.28
CA THR A 34 44.14 33.41 -34.42
C THR A 34 43.80 32.08 -33.72
N GLU A 35 44.58 31.06 -34.08
CA GLU A 35 45.09 29.90 -33.35
C GLU A 35 44.24 29.06 -32.36
N ASP A 36 44.49 27.75 -32.51
CA ASP A 36 44.00 26.60 -31.76
C ASP A 36 44.35 26.60 -30.26
N THR A 37 43.43 26.04 -29.45
CA THR A 37 43.82 25.26 -28.27
C THR A 37 42.80 24.12 -28.05
N PRO A 38 43.20 22.85 -28.11
CA PRO A 38 42.33 21.72 -27.81
C PRO A 38 42.40 21.35 -26.32
N GLY A 39 41.25 21.18 -25.68
CA GLY A 39 41.16 20.37 -24.46
C GLY A 39 40.84 21.12 -23.17
N GLY A 40 39.57 21.46 -22.98
CA GLY A 40 38.98 21.63 -21.66
C GLY A 40 38.09 20.43 -21.34
N LYS A 41 38.65 19.32 -20.85
CA LYS A 41 37.83 18.33 -20.13
C LYS A 41 37.34 19.02 -18.86
N ALA A 42 36.11 19.55 -18.89
CA ALA A 42 35.42 20.03 -17.70
C ALA A 42 35.45 18.90 -16.67
N ARG A 43 36.25 19.06 -15.61
CA ARG A 43 36.23 18.16 -14.47
C ARG A 43 34.83 18.26 -13.86
N PRO A 44 34.10 17.15 -13.68
CA PRO A 44 32.84 17.19 -12.95
C PRO A 44 33.12 17.68 -11.53
N ASN A 45 32.28 18.61 -11.06
CA ASN A 45 32.38 19.21 -9.74
C ASN A 45 32.34 18.08 -8.67
N PRO A 46 33.21 18.07 -7.64
CA PRO A 46 33.25 16.96 -6.65
C PRO A 46 31.92 16.73 -5.91
N GLN A 47 31.03 17.72 -5.90
CA GLN A 47 29.70 17.62 -5.30
C GLN A 47 28.69 16.82 -6.17
N ASP A 48 28.95 16.67 -7.48
CA ASP A 48 28.15 15.83 -8.40
C ASP A 48 28.54 14.34 -8.34
N LEU A 49 29.54 13.97 -7.53
CA LEU A 49 30.07 12.60 -7.47
C LEU A 49 29.49 11.74 -6.35
N ARG A 50 28.59 12.26 -5.50
CA ARG A 50 27.93 11.42 -4.50
C ARG A 50 26.62 10.89 -5.09
N PRO A 51 26.54 9.63 -5.56
CA PRO A 51 25.30 9.07 -6.03
C PRO A 51 24.31 9.10 -4.86
N SER A 52 23.31 9.97 -4.96
CA SER A 52 22.21 10.02 -4.00
C SER A 52 21.58 8.63 -3.93
N VAL A 53 21.38 8.11 -2.72
CA VAL A 53 20.83 6.76 -2.49
C VAL A 53 19.48 6.57 -3.21
N PHE A 54 18.74 7.66 -3.38
CA PHE A 54 17.48 7.75 -4.12
C PHE A 54 17.60 7.59 -5.65
N HIS A 55 18.80 7.55 -6.20
CA HIS A 55 19.06 7.23 -7.63
C HIS A 55 19.47 5.77 -7.84
N SER A 56 19.40 4.93 -6.80
CA SER A 56 19.69 3.50 -6.88
C SER A 56 18.41 2.68 -7.02
N ILE A 57 18.29 1.92 -8.12
CA ILE A 57 17.19 0.97 -8.32
C ILE A 57 17.12 -0.08 -7.20
N LYS A 58 18.26 -0.50 -6.65
CA LYS A 58 18.33 -1.49 -5.55
C LYS A 58 17.68 -0.95 -4.28
N PHE A 59 17.89 0.33 -3.99
CA PHE A 59 17.27 0.99 -2.86
C PHE A 59 15.76 1.16 -3.08
N PHE A 60 15.33 1.52 -4.30
CA PHE A 60 13.91 1.54 -4.64
C PHE A 60 13.25 0.17 -4.43
N VAL A 61 13.87 -0.92 -4.88
CA VAL A 61 13.38 -2.29 -4.69
C VAL A 61 13.22 -2.59 -3.20
N LEU A 62 14.23 -2.30 -2.36
CA LEU A 62 14.16 -2.50 -0.92
C LEU A 62 12.99 -1.72 -0.29
N CYS A 63 12.88 -0.41 -0.56
CA CYS A 63 11.79 0.41 -0.05
C CYS A 63 10.43 -0.09 -0.54
N HIS A 64 10.34 -0.53 -1.79
CA HIS A 64 9.10 -1.02 -2.37
C HIS A 64 8.66 -2.36 -1.78
N SER A 65 9.61 -3.28 -1.55
CA SER A 65 9.33 -4.53 -0.84
C SER A 65 8.80 -4.29 0.57
N LEU A 66 9.39 -3.35 1.31
CA LEU A 66 8.92 -2.99 2.66
C LEU A 66 7.55 -2.32 2.64
N LEU A 67 7.32 -1.38 1.71
CA LEU A 67 6.03 -0.71 1.58
C LEU A 67 4.92 -1.71 1.23
N GLN A 68 5.17 -2.60 0.27
CA GLN A 68 4.17 -3.57 -0.17
C GLN A 68 3.92 -4.63 0.90
N LEU A 69 4.95 -5.05 1.64
CA LEU A 69 4.78 -5.88 2.83
C LEU A 69 3.88 -5.21 3.87
N ALA A 70 4.15 -3.94 4.20
CA ALA A 70 3.36 -3.18 5.17
C ALA A 70 1.90 -2.96 4.70
N GLN A 71 1.70 -2.69 3.41
CA GLN A 71 0.37 -2.54 2.81
C GLN A 71 -0.43 -3.86 2.84
N LEU A 72 0.21 -4.99 2.55
CA LEU A 72 -0.44 -6.30 2.67
C LEU A 72 -0.73 -6.67 4.11
N MET A 73 0.14 -6.28 5.04
CA MET A 73 -0.06 -6.48 6.47
C MET A 73 -1.33 -5.76 6.95
N ILE A 74 -1.51 -4.47 6.63
CA ILE A 74 -2.72 -3.73 7.03
C ILE A 74 -3.98 -4.25 6.33
N SER A 75 -3.89 -4.64 5.05
CA SER A 75 -5.00 -5.22 4.28
C SER A 75 -5.46 -6.57 4.84
N GLY A 76 -4.51 -7.39 5.31
CA GLY A 76 -4.79 -8.68 5.94
C GLY A 76 -5.29 -8.57 7.39
N TYR A 77 -5.04 -7.45 8.06
CA TYR A 77 -5.29 -7.33 9.50
C TYR A 77 -6.79 -7.27 9.87
N LEU A 78 -7.65 -6.66 9.04
CA LEU A 78 -9.10 -6.79 9.28
C LEU A 78 -9.51 -8.27 9.21
N LYS A 79 -8.98 -9.01 8.23
CA LYS A 79 -9.34 -10.42 8.01
C LYS A 79 -8.93 -11.30 9.21
N SER A 80 -7.88 -10.93 9.94
CA SER A 80 -7.45 -11.65 11.15
C SER A 80 -8.21 -11.25 12.42
N SER A 81 -8.85 -10.07 12.44
CA SER A 81 -9.57 -9.52 13.60
C SER A 81 -11.09 -9.42 13.42
N ILE A 82 -11.62 -9.88 12.29
CA ILE A 82 -13.03 -9.71 11.89
C ILE A 82 -14.01 -10.22 12.96
N SER A 83 -13.75 -11.37 13.55
CA SER A 83 -14.62 -11.95 14.59
C SER A 83 -14.64 -11.13 15.89
N THR A 84 -13.54 -10.45 16.19
CA THR A 84 -13.47 -9.56 17.37
C THR A 84 -14.24 -8.28 17.11
N VAL A 85 -14.15 -7.74 15.89
CA VAL A 85 -14.92 -6.58 15.46
C VAL A 85 -16.42 -6.90 15.43
N GLU A 86 -16.81 -8.06 14.88
CA GLU A 86 -18.19 -8.55 14.93
C GLU A 86 -18.72 -8.60 16.36
N LYS A 87 -17.96 -9.23 17.25
CA LYS A 87 -18.32 -9.36 18.66
C LYS A 87 -18.41 -8.02 19.39
N ARG A 88 -17.51 -7.08 19.09
CA ARG A 88 -17.45 -5.76 19.73
C ARG A 88 -18.65 -4.89 19.35
N PHE A 89 -19.04 -4.89 18.07
CA PHE A 89 -20.09 -4.00 17.56
C PHE A 89 -21.41 -4.71 17.26
N GLY A 90 -21.52 -6.02 17.53
CA GLY A 90 -22.73 -6.80 17.26
C GLY A 90 -23.04 -6.95 15.77
N LEU A 91 -22.02 -6.93 14.90
CA LEU A 91 -22.23 -7.00 13.46
C LEU A 91 -22.68 -8.40 13.04
N SER A 92 -23.63 -8.46 12.10
CA SER A 92 -23.94 -9.71 11.41
C SER A 92 -22.74 -10.17 10.57
N SER A 93 -22.57 -11.48 10.38
CA SER A 93 -21.53 -12.02 9.50
C SER A 93 -21.67 -11.57 8.04
N GLN A 94 -22.87 -11.17 7.61
CA GLN A 94 -23.08 -10.59 6.29
C GLN A 94 -22.48 -9.18 6.20
N THR A 95 -22.70 -8.35 7.23
CA THR A 95 -22.18 -6.97 7.29
C THR A 95 -20.67 -6.94 7.38
N SER A 96 -20.07 -7.79 8.23
CA SER A 96 -18.62 -7.91 8.36
C SER A 96 -17.96 -8.48 7.11
N GLY A 97 -18.59 -9.49 6.47
CA GLY A 97 -18.14 -10.03 5.19
C GLY A 97 -18.15 -8.97 4.09
N LEU A 98 -19.21 -8.17 4.03
CA LEU A 98 -19.31 -7.05 3.11
C LEU A 98 -18.26 -5.97 3.42
N LEU A 99 -18.04 -5.66 4.70
CA LEU A 99 -16.99 -4.73 5.13
C LEU A 99 -15.60 -5.18 4.61
N ALA A 100 -15.26 -6.46 4.74
CA ALA A 100 -14.00 -7.00 4.20
C ALA A 100 -13.92 -6.92 2.67
N ALA A 101 -15.06 -7.04 1.97
CA ALA A 101 -15.13 -6.97 0.51
C ALA A 101 -14.96 -5.54 -0.04
N PHE A 102 -15.30 -4.50 0.72
CA PHE A 102 -15.23 -3.11 0.23
C PHE A 102 -13.82 -2.61 -0.12
N ASN A 103 -12.79 -3.24 0.45
CA ASN A 103 -11.40 -3.06 0.01
C ASN A 103 -11.23 -3.43 -1.48
N GLU A 104 -11.79 -4.58 -1.87
CA GLU A 104 -11.73 -5.04 -3.27
C GLU A 104 -12.60 -4.19 -4.19
N VAL A 105 -13.72 -3.68 -3.70
CA VAL A 105 -14.58 -2.73 -4.44
C VAL A 105 -13.83 -1.44 -4.77
N GLY A 106 -13.19 -0.84 -3.76
CA GLY A 106 -12.37 0.37 -3.96
C GLY A 106 -11.19 0.13 -4.91
N ASN A 107 -10.55 -1.04 -4.79
CA ASN A 107 -9.47 -1.45 -5.68
C ASN A 107 -9.94 -1.57 -7.14
N THR A 108 -11.02 -2.31 -7.37
CA THR A 108 -11.59 -2.57 -8.71
C THR A 108 -12.02 -1.29 -9.41
N ALA A 109 -12.57 -0.32 -8.67
CA ALA A 109 -12.97 0.96 -9.24
C ALA A 109 -11.78 1.77 -9.75
N LEU A 110 -10.65 1.77 -9.05
CA LEU A 110 -9.51 2.63 -9.37
C LEU A 110 -8.45 1.97 -10.28
N ILE A 111 -8.34 0.63 -10.30
CA ILE A 111 -7.28 -0.09 -11.03
C ILE A 111 -7.28 0.19 -12.53
N VAL A 112 -8.47 0.36 -13.15
CA VAL A 112 -8.60 0.69 -14.58
C VAL A 112 -7.98 2.06 -14.89
N PHE A 113 -8.26 3.06 -14.06
CA PHE A 113 -7.72 4.42 -14.22
C PHE A 113 -6.20 4.44 -14.02
N VAL A 114 -5.71 3.79 -12.97
CA VAL A 114 -4.27 3.69 -12.68
C VAL A 114 -3.52 3.02 -13.82
N SER A 115 -4.09 1.95 -14.39
CA SER A 115 -3.51 1.24 -15.53
C SER A 115 -3.45 2.10 -16.80
N TYR A 116 -4.46 2.94 -17.04
CA TYR A 116 -4.47 3.86 -18.19
C TYR A 116 -3.46 5.01 -18.04
N PHE A 117 -3.38 5.63 -16.86
CA PHE A 117 -2.54 6.82 -16.65
C PHE A 117 -1.07 6.50 -16.27
N GLY A 118 -0.72 5.23 -16.07
CA GLY A 118 0.55 4.84 -15.46
C GLY A 118 1.83 5.27 -16.17
N SER A 119 1.81 5.46 -17.49
CA SER A 119 2.99 5.90 -18.25
C SER A 119 3.21 7.41 -18.24
N ARG A 120 2.21 8.21 -17.86
CA ARG A 120 2.23 9.68 -18.00
C ARG A 120 2.50 10.43 -16.69
N VAL A 121 2.45 9.71 -15.57
CA VAL A 121 2.46 10.27 -14.22
C VAL A 121 3.81 10.08 -13.51
N HIS A 122 4.03 10.84 -12.44
CA HIS A 122 5.17 10.65 -11.57
C HIS A 122 4.95 9.43 -10.66
N ARG A 123 5.22 8.23 -11.19
CA ARG A 123 4.94 6.93 -10.54
C ARG A 123 5.33 6.88 -9.05
N PRO A 124 6.57 7.22 -8.63
CA PRO A 124 6.92 7.22 -7.21
C PRO A 124 6.02 8.10 -6.32
N ARG A 125 5.63 9.29 -6.78
CA ARG A 125 4.77 10.19 -5.99
C ARG A 125 3.36 9.64 -5.86
N LEU A 126 2.81 9.02 -6.91
CA LEU A 126 1.50 8.37 -6.80
C LEU A 126 1.51 7.17 -5.86
N ILE A 127 2.61 6.40 -5.83
CA ILE A 127 2.80 5.35 -4.81
C ILE A 127 2.79 5.98 -3.40
N GLY A 128 3.51 7.09 -3.21
CA GLY A 128 3.53 7.83 -1.95
C GLY A 128 2.15 8.34 -1.52
N TYR A 129 1.38 8.97 -2.43
CA TYR A 129 0.02 9.42 -2.14
C TYR A 129 -0.93 8.26 -1.83
N GLY A 130 -0.82 7.14 -2.56
CA GLY A 130 -1.57 5.92 -2.25
C GLY A 130 -1.25 5.39 -0.86
N ALA A 131 0.03 5.35 -0.48
CA ALA A 131 0.48 4.91 0.84
C ALA A 131 0.00 5.84 1.98
N ILE A 132 -0.04 7.16 1.75
CA ILE A 132 -0.67 8.10 2.69
C ILE A 132 -2.16 7.77 2.83
N LEU A 133 -2.87 7.51 1.73
CA LEU A 133 -4.29 7.18 1.78
C LEU A 133 -4.55 5.86 2.54
N VAL A 134 -3.70 4.85 2.34
CA VAL A 134 -3.70 3.59 3.13
C VAL A 134 -3.47 3.86 4.62
N THR A 135 -2.56 4.77 4.95
CA THR A 135 -2.29 5.17 6.34
C THR A 135 -3.52 5.83 6.96
N LEU A 136 -4.14 6.77 6.25
CA LEU A 136 -5.36 7.45 6.69
C LEU A 136 -6.52 6.47 6.87
N ALA A 137 -6.68 5.53 5.95
CA ALA A 137 -7.66 4.45 6.05
C ALA A 137 -7.43 3.59 7.29
N GLY A 138 -6.18 3.23 7.57
CA GLY A 138 -5.78 2.50 8.77
C GLY A 138 -6.13 3.23 10.07
N VAL A 139 -5.82 4.52 10.15
CA VAL A 139 -6.18 5.35 11.31
C VAL A 139 -7.70 5.48 11.43
N LEU A 140 -8.40 5.69 10.30
CA LEU A 140 -9.86 5.80 10.28
C LEU A 140 -10.53 4.52 10.78
N MET A 141 -9.96 3.35 10.50
CA MET A 141 -10.45 2.06 11.01
C MET A 141 -10.38 1.96 12.54
N THR A 142 -9.53 2.74 13.22
CA THR A 142 -9.42 2.76 14.68
C THR A 142 -10.39 3.72 15.36
N VAL A 143 -10.93 4.69 14.61
CA VAL A 143 -11.85 5.72 15.13
C VAL A 143 -13.06 5.13 15.87
N PRO A 144 -13.72 4.05 15.38
CA PRO A 144 -14.82 3.43 16.11
C PRO A 144 -14.50 3.06 17.55
N HIS A 145 -13.27 2.61 17.85
CA HIS A 145 -12.86 2.29 19.22
C HIS A 145 -12.91 3.52 20.11
N PHE A 146 -12.30 4.62 19.67
CA PHE A 146 -12.18 5.85 20.48
C PHE A 146 -13.49 6.64 20.62
N VAL A 147 -14.43 6.47 19.67
CA VAL A 147 -15.74 7.13 19.69
C VAL A 147 -16.78 6.28 20.42
N SER A 148 -16.63 4.95 20.44
CA SER A 148 -17.53 4.06 21.15
C SER A 148 -17.37 4.15 22.67
N GLU A 149 -18.47 3.95 23.41
CA GLU A 149 -18.44 3.83 24.87
C GLU A 149 -17.57 2.64 25.33
N PRO A 150 -16.99 2.69 26.55
CA PRO A 150 -16.20 1.59 27.11
C PRO A 150 -16.94 0.25 27.02
N TYR A 151 -16.21 -0.87 26.85
CA TYR A 151 -16.86 -2.17 26.73
C TYR A 151 -17.49 -2.62 28.06
N HIS A 152 -18.80 -2.44 28.17
CA HIS A 152 -19.60 -3.01 29.25
C HIS A 152 -19.79 -4.51 29.01
N TYR A 153 -19.19 -5.31 29.89
CA TYR A 153 -19.49 -6.72 30.04
C TYR A 153 -20.40 -6.88 31.26
N ASP A 154 -21.47 -7.68 31.13
CA ASP A 154 -22.42 -7.87 32.22
C ASP A 154 -21.73 -8.50 33.44
N HIS A 155 -21.57 -7.77 34.53
CA HIS A 155 -21.23 -8.37 35.81
C HIS A 155 -22.46 -9.11 36.29
N THR A 156 -22.51 -10.43 36.12
CA THR A 156 -23.47 -11.27 36.85
C THR A 156 -23.08 -11.22 38.32
N SER A 157 -23.55 -10.21 39.03
CA SER A 157 -23.53 -10.14 40.49
C SER A 157 -24.39 -11.29 41.03
N PRO A 158 -23.88 -12.16 41.92
CA PRO A 158 -24.61 -13.33 42.41
C PRO A 158 -25.82 -13.03 43.31
N ASP A 159 -26.18 -11.76 43.53
CA ASP A 159 -27.12 -11.33 44.59
C ASP A 159 -28.38 -10.61 44.08
N MET A 160 -28.72 -10.72 42.80
CA MET A 160 -30.00 -10.22 42.27
C MET A 160 -30.90 -11.38 41.83
N PRO A 161 -32.20 -11.40 42.21
CA PRO A 161 -33.13 -12.41 41.71
C PRO A 161 -33.14 -12.36 40.18
N GLN A 162 -32.92 -13.53 39.58
CA GLN A 162 -32.88 -13.71 38.13
C GLN A 162 -34.25 -13.42 37.51
N ASP A 163 -34.44 -12.19 37.03
CA ASP A 163 -35.44 -11.87 35.99
C ASP A 163 -34.71 -11.45 34.69
N PHE A 164 -33.69 -12.20 34.32
CA PHE A 164 -32.98 -12.05 33.04
C PHE A 164 -33.11 -13.36 32.26
N GLU A 165 -34.29 -13.56 31.68
CA GLU A 165 -34.53 -14.52 30.61
C GLU A 165 -33.63 -14.15 29.43
N ALA A 166 -32.49 -14.83 29.34
CA ALA A 166 -31.74 -14.94 28.11
C ALA A 166 -32.72 -15.45 27.04
N SER A 167 -33.02 -14.60 26.07
CA SER A 167 -33.95 -14.88 24.97
C SER A 167 -33.47 -16.08 24.14
N LEU A 168 -33.80 -17.28 24.59
CA LEU A 168 -33.94 -18.47 23.80
C LEU A 168 -35.41 -18.50 23.37
N CYS A 169 -35.66 -18.57 22.07
CA CYS A 169 -37.03 -18.64 21.53
C CYS A 169 -37.75 -19.88 22.06
N LEU A 170 -38.52 -19.72 23.13
CA LEU A 170 -39.54 -20.68 23.53
C LEU A 170 -40.86 -20.31 22.82
N PRO A 171 -41.60 -21.28 22.27
CA PRO A 171 -42.88 -21.00 21.63
C PRO A 171 -43.88 -20.54 22.70
N THR A 172 -44.29 -19.27 22.62
CA THR A 172 -45.24 -18.64 23.54
C THR A 172 -46.60 -19.34 23.52
N THR A 173 -47.07 -19.80 24.67
CA THR A 173 -48.50 -20.03 24.93
C THR A 173 -49.05 -18.81 25.68
N GLU A 174 -50.18 -18.31 25.21
CA GLU A 174 -50.82 -17.05 25.62
C GLU A 174 -51.22 -16.98 27.10
N ALA A 175 -50.98 -15.84 27.76
CA ALA A 175 -51.89 -15.11 28.70
C ALA A 175 -51.14 -13.87 29.31
N PRO A 176 -51.79 -12.94 30.06
CA PRO A 176 -52.22 -11.65 29.54
C PRO A 176 -51.53 -10.43 30.19
N ALA A 177 -51.66 -9.29 29.51
CA ALA A 177 -51.10 -7.99 29.80
C ALA A 177 -51.26 -7.47 31.24
N SER A 178 -50.20 -6.87 31.78
CA SER A 178 -50.26 -5.78 32.77
C SER A 178 -48.93 -5.02 32.86
N ALA A 179 -49.05 -3.71 33.07
CA ALA A 179 -48.02 -2.69 33.31
C ALA A 179 -47.27 -2.12 32.08
N LEU A 180 -47.86 -1.07 31.49
CA LEU A 180 -47.14 -0.08 30.70
C LEU A 180 -46.01 0.55 31.53
N ALA A 181 -44.76 0.26 31.17
CA ALA A 181 -43.66 1.22 31.36
C ALA A 181 -43.57 2.09 30.10
N PRO A 182 -43.34 3.42 30.20
CA PRO A 182 -43.14 4.24 29.02
C PRO A 182 -41.82 3.81 28.37
N SER A 183 -41.90 3.13 27.24
CA SER A 183 -40.73 2.82 26.42
C SER A 183 -40.17 4.15 25.91
N ASN A 184 -39.00 4.54 26.44
CA ASN A 184 -38.18 5.60 25.88
C ASN A 184 -37.78 5.24 24.45
N SER A 185 -38.62 5.55 23.47
CA SER A 185 -38.33 5.45 22.04
C SER A 185 -37.12 6.31 21.61
N SER A 186 -36.69 7.24 22.47
CA SER A 186 -35.45 8.01 22.39
C SER A 186 -34.18 7.15 22.55
N CYS A 187 -34.21 6.09 23.36
CA CYS A 187 -33.02 5.26 23.61
C CYS A 187 -32.70 4.35 22.42
N SER A 188 -33.71 3.79 21.73
CA SER A 188 -33.48 2.90 20.59
C SER A 188 -32.96 3.63 19.35
N GLY A 189 -33.45 4.85 19.08
CA GLY A 189 -33.00 5.65 17.95
C GLY A 189 -31.57 6.18 18.10
N TYR A 190 -31.17 6.54 19.33
CA TYR A 190 -29.81 7.02 19.62
C TYR A 190 -28.76 5.93 19.40
N THR A 191 -29.04 4.70 19.86
CA THR A 191 -28.15 3.56 19.67
C THR A 191 -28.03 3.13 18.21
N GLU A 192 -29.12 3.25 17.43
CA GLU A 192 -29.13 2.89 16.01
C GLU A 192 -28.29 3.85 15.17
N VAL A 193 -28.39 5.16 15.41
CA VAL A 193 -27.61 6.19 14.70
C VAL A 193 -26.11 6.04 14.99
N GLN A 194 -25.73 5.76 16.25
CA GLN A 194 -24.33 5.50 16.61
C GLN A 194 -23.79 4.24 15.92
N HIS A 195 -24.57 3.16 15.89
CA HIS A 195 -24.20 1.93 15.21
C HIS A 195 -24.00 2.14 13.70
N LEU A 196 -24.95 2.83 13.04
CA LEU A 196 -24.84 3.23 11.63
C LEU A 196 -23.61 4.08 11.35
N ALA A 197 -23.29 5.04 12.23
CA ALA A 197 -22.13 5.90 12.10
C ALA A 197 -20.82 5.11 12.18
N VAL A 198 -20.69 4.23 13.18
CA VAL A 198 -19.53 3.34 13.35
C VAL A 198 -19.32 2.46 12.12
N VAL A 199 -20.38 1.78 11.68
CA VAL A 199 -20.33 0.91 10.51
C VAL A 199 -19.95 1.73 9.27
N GLY A 200 -20.57 2.89 9.05
CA GLY A 200 -20.26 3.80 7.95
C GLY A 200 -18.79 4.25 7.90
N ILE A 201 -18.20 4.56 9.06
CA ILE A 201 -16.76 4.88 9.17
C ILE A 201 -15.90 3.70 8.73
N MET A 202 -16.23 2.49 9.16
CA MET A 202 -15.46 1.28 8.80
C MET A 202 -15.55 0.96 7.31
N PHE A 203 -16.74 1.09 6.70
CA PHE A 203 -16.93 0.92 5.26
C PHE A 203 -16.14 1.97 4.45
N THR A 204 -16.15 3.22 4.92
CA THR A 204 -15.35 4.30 4.32
C THR A 204 -13.87 3.99 4.42
N ALA A 205 -13.39 3.56 5.59
CA ALA A 205 -12.00 3.15 5.80
C ALA A 205 -11.59 2.02 4.84
N GLN A 206 -12.41 0.97 4.68
CA GLN A 206 -12.07 -0.12 3.75
C GLN A 206 -12.05 0.32 2.30
N THR A 207 -12.95 1.20 1.91
CA THR A 207 -12.95 1.76 0.56
C THR A 207 -11.67 2.55 0.30
N LEU A 208 -11.28 3.44 1.24
CA LEU A 208 -10.06 4.22 1.15
C LEU A 208 -8.81 3.34 1.14
N LEU A 209 -8.82 2.23 1.90
CA LEU A 209 -7.74 1.25 1.91
C LEU A 209 -7.53 0.63 0.53
N GLY A 210 -8.62 0.24 -0.13
CA GLY A 210 -8.62 -0.30 -1.48
C GLY A 210 -8.11 0.70 -2.51
N VAL A 211 -8.69 1.91 -2.51
CA VAL A 211 -8.30 3.03 -3.38
C VAL A 211 -6.81 3.38 -3.20
N GLY A 212 -6.32 3.47 -1.96
CA GLY A 212 -4.93 3.80 -1.68
C GLY A 212 -3.94 2.70 -2.07
N GLY A 213 -4.37 1.44 -2.01
CA GLY A 213 -3.54 0.28 -2.36
C GLY A 213 -3.26 0.16 -3.87
N VAL A 214 -4.20 0.60 -4.71
CA VAL A 214 -4.16 0.41 -6.18
C VAL A 214 -2.87 0.85 -6.85
N PRO A 215 -2.37 2.09 -6.66
CA PRO A 215 -1.18 2.54 -7.39
C PRO A 215 0.12 1.89 -6.91
N ILE A 216 0.14 1.25 -5.73
CA ILE A 216 1.38 0.82 -5.08
C ILE A 216 2.06 -0.27 -5.92
N GLN A 217 1.38 -1.40 -6.13
CA GLN A 217 1.98 -2.56 -6.81
C GLN A 217 2.24 -2.34 -8.31
N PRO A 218 1.27 -1.86 -9.13
CA PRO A 218 1.48 -1.73 -10.58
C PRO A 218 2.58 -0.72 -10.92
N PHE A 219 2.61 0.43 -10.22
CA PHE A 219 3.64 1.43 -10.46
C PHE A 219 5.00 1.01 -9.94
N GLY A 220 5.08 0.28 -8.83
CA GLY A 220 6.35 -0.24 -8.36
C GLY A 220 6.95 -1.28 -9.30
N ILE A 221 6.14 -2.24 -9.77
CA ILE A 221 6.57 -3.26 -10.74
C ILE A 221 7.04 -2.59 -12.04
N SER A 222 6.22 -1.72 -12.62
CA SER A 222 6.57 -1.05 -13.89
C SER A 222 7.79 -0.13 -13.75
N TYR A 223 7.97 0.52 -12.60
CA TYR A 223 9.14 1.35 -12.33
C TYR A 223 10.41 0.49 -12.20
N ILE A 224 10.32 -0.67 -11.55
CA ILE A 224 11.46 -1.61 -11.48
C ILE A 224 11.84 -2.09 -12.88
N ASP A 225 10.86 -2.48 -13.68
CA ASP A 225 11.11 -3.01 -15.02
C ASP A 225 11.73 -1.97 -15.98
N ASP A 226 11.29 -0.71 -15.90
CA ASP A 226 11.78 0.37 -16.76
C ASP A 226 13.25 0.78 -16.48
N PHE A 227 13.69 0.67 -15.23
CA PHE A 227 14.99 1.18 -14.77
C PHE A 227 16.02 0.10 -14.43
N ALA A 228 15.60 -1.13 -14.15
CA ALA A 228 16.50 -2.27 -13.97
C ALA A 228 17.14 -2.70 -15.30
N HIS A 229 18.29 -3.36 -15.23
CA HIS A 229 18.81 -4.05 -16.40
C HIS A 229 17.91 -5.25 -16.77
N HIS A 230 17.65 -5.51 -18.06
CA HIS A 230 16.76 -6.61 -18.49
C HIS A 230 17.12 -7.99 -17.91
N SER A 231 18.41 -8.26 -17.65
CA SER A 231 18.84 -9.51 -17.01
C SER A 231 18.62 -9.54 -15.48
N ASN A 232 18.49 -8.38 -14.84
CA ASN A 232 18.32 -8.24 -13.38
C ASN A 232 16.86 -8.01 -12.98
N SER A 233 16.02 -7.47 -13.88
CA SER A 233 14.59 -7.16 -13.62
C SER A 233 13.84 -8.38 -13.03
N PRO A 234 13.94 -9.61 -13.59
CA PRO A 234 13.24 -10.76 -13.03
C PRO A 234 13.68 -11.10 -11.60
N LEU A 235 14.97 -10.91 -11.27
CA LEU A 235 15.50 -11.18 -9.94
C LEU A 235 14.97 -10.16 -8.92
N TYR A 236 14.90 -8.87 -9.28
CA TYR A 236 14.35 -7.84 -8.40
C TYR A 236 12.85 -8.03 -8.15
N LEU A 237 12.09 -8.40 -9.18
CA LEU A 237 10.68 -8.76 -9.03
C LEU A 237 10.51 -10.04 -8.21
N GLY A 238 11.38 -11.03 -8.37
CA GLY A 238 11.38 -12.24 -7.54
C GLY A 238 11.58 -11.94 -6.05
N VAL A 239 12.55 -11.09 -5.71
CA VAL A 239 12.77 -10.62 -4.33
C VAL A 239 11.55 -9.86 -3.81
N LEU A 240 10.98 -8.96 -4.63
CA LEU A 240 9.77 -8.22 -4.28
C LEU A 240 8.65 -9.17 -3.89
N PHE A 241 8.31 -10.12 -4.76
CA PHE A 241 7.22 -11.06 -4.49
C PHE A 241 7.51 -11.94 -3.28
N ALA A 242 8.73 -12.46 -3.12
CA ALA A 242 9.11 -13.28 -1.97
C ALA A 242 8.90 -12.56 -0.64
N VAL A 243 9.31 -11.28 -0.53
CA VAL A 243 9.09 -10.48 0.68
C VAL A 243 7.59 -10.27 0.89
N THR A 244 6.84 -9.93 -0.16
CA THR A 244 5.41 -9.62 -0.03
C THR A 244 4.54 -10.82 0.36
N MET A 245 4.95 -12.04 0.01
CA MET A 245 4.25 -13.26 0.42
C MET A 245 4.23 -13.46 1.95
N MET A 246 5.16 -12.82 2.68
CA MET A 246 5.16 -12.84 4.15
C MET A 246 4.05 -11.97 4.75
N GLY A 247 3.49 -11.02 3.99
CA GLY A 247 2.51 -10.02 4.47
C GLY A 247 1.29 -10.63 5.16
N PRO A 248 0.54 -11.55 4.52
CA PRO A 248 -0.58 -12.23 5.17
C PRO A 248 -0.19 -12.94 6.46
N GLY A 249 0.94 -13.66 6.47
CA GLY A 249 1.43 -14.34 7.67
C GLY A 249 1.71 -13.37 8.82
N MET A 250 2.35 -12.23 8.52
CA MET A 250 2.58 -11.16 9.50
C MET A 250 1.27 -10.52 9.98
N ALA A 251 0.27 -10.34 9.10
CA ALA A 251 -1.03 -9.80 9.49
C ALA A 251 -1.79 -10.70 10.47
N TYR A 252 -1.79 -12.01 10.23
CA TYR A 252 -2.40 -12.98 11.13
C TYR A 252 -1.61 -13.11 12.44
N GLY A 253 -0.27 -13.08 12.37
CA GLY A 253 0.59 -13.08 13.56
C GLY A 253 0.37 -11.83 14.43
N LEU A 254 0.32 -10.65 13.83
CA LEU A 254 0.02 -9.40 14.51
C LEU A 254 -1.40 -9.43 15.10
N GLY A 255 -2.40 -9.91 14.35
CA GLY A 255 -3.75 -10.14 14.85
C GLY A 255 -3.75 -11.03 16.10
N SER A 256 -3.10 -12.19 16.03
CA SER A 256 -2.99 -13.12 17.15
C SER A 256 -2.37 -12.48 18.39
N LEU A 257 -1.33 -11.66 18.23
CA LEU A 257 -0.67 -10.98 19.35
C LEU A 257 -1.55 -9.88 19.95
N MET A 258 -2.12 -9.01 19.12
CA MET A 258 -2.92 -7.87 19.58
C MET A 258 -4.24 -8.32 20.22
N LEU A 259 -4.84 -9.40 19.73
CA LEU A 259 -6.09 -9.93 20.29
C LEU A 259 -5.93 -10.60 21.67
N ARG A 260 -4.68 -10.87 22.11
CA ARG A 260 -4.38 -11.31 23.49
C ARG A 260 -4.36 -10.17 24.50
N LEU A 261 -4.33 -8.92 24.04
CA LEU A 261 -4.44 -7.73 24.89
C LEU A 261 -5.90 -7.34 25.01
N TYR A 262 -6.33 -6.89 26.18
CA TYR A 262 -7.71 -6.47 26.39
C TYR A 262 -8.01 -5.20 25.59
N VAL A 263 -9.23 -5.11 25.04
CA VAL A 263 -9.64 -4.02 24.13
C VAL A 263 -9.46 -2.63 24.72
N ASP A 264 -9.75 -2.44 26.01
CA ASP A 264 -9.67 -1.15 26.71
C ASP A 264 -8.39 -1.02 27.56
N ILE A 265 -7.25 -1.50 27.07
CA ILE A 265 -5.95 -1.31 27.72
C ILE A 265 -5.61 0.17 27.95
N ASP A 266 -6.15 1.06 27.12
CA ASP A 266 -5.96 2.52 27.21
C ASP A 266 -6.84 3.19 28.28
N ARG A 267 -7.86 2.48 28.80
CA ARG A 267 -8.82 3.00 29.80
C ARG A 267 -8.92 2.14 31.06
N MET A 268 -7.91 1.32 31.33
CA MET A 268 -7.99 0.31 32.38
C MET A 268 -7.94 0.92 33.79
N PRO A 269 -8.91 0.61 34.68
CA PRO A 269 -8.86 1.05 36.07
C PRO A 269 -7.72 0.37 36.85
N GLU A 270 -7.17 1.06 37.86
CA GLU A 270 -5.96 0.62 38.61
C GLU A 270 -6.11 -0.76 39.30
N GLY A 271 -7.33 -1.26 39.47
CA GLY A 271 -7.63 -2.58 40.02
C GLY A 271 -7.59 -3.76 39.03
N GLY A 272 -7.34 -3.52 37.74
CA GLY A 272 -7.36 -4.54 36.70
C GLY A 272 -8.76 -5.08 36.39
N ILE A 273 -8.86 -6.05 35.47
CA ILE A 273 -10.12 -6.74 35.13
C ILE A 273 -10.06 -8.19 35.56
N SER A 274 -11.18 -8.73 36.03
CA SER A 274 -11.35 -10.16 36.33
C SER A 274 -11.74 -10.98 35.08
N LEU A 275 -11.26 -10.60 33.89
CA LEU A 275 -11.45 -11.37 32.67
C LEU A 275 -10.12 -11.95 32.21
N THR A 276 -10.16 -13.22 31.82
CA THR A 276 -9.04 -13.90 31.18
C THR A 276 -9.31 -14.05 29.69
N SER A 277 -8.27 -14.21 28.87
CA SER A 277 -8.41 -14.44 27.42
C SER A 277 -9.21 -15.70 27.04
N LYS A 278 -9.55 -16.56 28.00
CA LYS A 278 -10.41 -17.75 27.82
C LYS A 278 -11.89 -17.46 28.03
N ASP A 279 -12.24 -16.29 28.55
CA ASP A 279 -13.61 -15.90 28.82
C ASP A 279 -14.36 -15.61 27.51
N PRO A 280 -15.57 -16.17 27.29
CA PRO A 280 -16.39 -15.88 26.11
C PRO A 280 -16.77 -14.41 25.98
N ARG A 281 -16.53 -13.55 26.98
CA ARG A 281 -16.72 -12.09 26.91
C ARG A 281 -15.45 -11.32 26.54
N TRP A 282 -14.29 -11.99 26.41
CA TRP A 282 -13.04 -11.33 26.05
C TRP A 282 -13.09 -10.69 24.65
N VAL A 283 -12.79 -9.40 24.56
CA VAL A 283 -12.59 -8.68 23.29
C VAL A 283 -11.14 -8.21 23.26
N GLY A 284 -10.43 -8.61 22.21
CA GLY A 284 -9.03 -8.24 22.01
C GLY A 284 -8.84 -6.81 21.49
N ALA A 285 -7.65 -6.23 21.68
CA ALA A 285 -7.27 -4.90 21.22
C ALA A 285 -7.08 -4.82 19.69
N TRP A 286 -8.16 -5.04 18.95
CA TRP A 286 -8.20 -5.05 17.50
C TRP A 286 -7.78 -3.71 16.88
N TRP A 287 -8.00 -2.58 17.55
CA TRP A 287 -7.62 -1.25 17.02
C TRP A 287 -6.09 -1.06 16.97
N LEU A 288 -5.33 -1.72 17.86
CA LEU A 288 -3.90 -1.47 18.03
C LEU A 288 -3.08 -1.94 16.83
N GLY A 289 -3.42 -3.09 16.24
CA GLY A 289 -2.70 -3.59 15.07
C GLY A 289 -2.93 -2.75 13.82
N PHE A 290 -4.07 -2.06 13.71
CA PHE A 290 -4.27 -1.06 12.65
C PHE A 290 -3.34 0.14 12.81
N LEU A 291 -3.13 0.66 14.04
CA LEU A 291 -2.17 1.75 14.29
C LEU A 291 -0.72 1.34 13.98
N ILE A 292 -0.31 0.16 14.43
CA ILE A 292 1.04 -0.37 14.17
C ILE A 292 1.26 -0.52 12.66
N SER A 293 0.28 -1.08 11.95
CA SER A 293 0.38 -1.29 10.51
C SER A 293 0.35 0.04 9.75
N ALA A 294 -0.53 0.97 10.12
CA ALA A 294 -0.60 2.30 9.54
C ALA A 294 0.70 3.08 9.74
N GLY A 295 1.29 3.04 10.95
CA GLY A 295 2.59 3.64 11.23
C GLY A 295 3.71 3.04 10.37
N THR A 296 3.71 1.72 10.19
CA THR A 296 4.69 1.04 9.32
C THR A 296 4.55 1.48 7.85
N VAL A 297 3.32 1.58 7.34
CA VAL A 297 3.06 2.10 5.99
C VAL A 297 3.50 3.56 5.86
N ALA A 298 3.19 4.40 6.84
CA ALA A 298 3.55 5.81 6.86
C ALA A 298 5.08 6.00 6.78
N LEU A 299 5.83 5.23 7.58
CA LEU A 299 7.29 5.24 7.55
C LEU A 299 7.83 4.77 6.19
N ALA A 300 7.26 3.70 5.63
CA ALA A 300 7.63 3.18 4.32
C ALA A 300 7.25 4.11 3.15
N ALA A 301 6.31 5.05 3.35
CA ALA A 301 5.89 6.03 2.36
C ALA A 301 6.90 7.19 2.21
N ILE A 302 7.63 7.55 3.28
CA ILE A 302 8.52 8.72 3.30
C ILE A 302 9.52 8.75 2.13
N PRO A 303 10.24 7.65 1.81
CA PRO A 303 11.22 7.65 0.70
C PRO A 303 10.63 8.01 -0.67
N TYR A 304 9.34 7.77 -0.90
CA TYR A 304 8.67 8.00 -2.19
C TYR A 304 8.55 9.46 -2.59
N PHE A 305 8.64 10.38 -1.64
CA PHE A 305 8.68 11.81 -1.92
C PHE A 305 10.05 12.30 -2.41
N PHE A 306 11.09 11.49 -2.22
CA PHE A 306 12.48 11.81 -2.61
C PHE A 306 12.95 11.07 -3.87
N PHE A 307 12.24 10.01 -4.29
CA PHE A 307 12.58 9.30 -5.52
C PHE A 307 12.29 10.14 -6.78
N PRO A 308 13.21 10.17 -7.77
CA PRO A 308 13.03 10.95 -8.99
C PRO A 308 11.98 10.32 -9.91
N LYS A 309 11.38 11.13 -10.79
CA LYS A 309 10.44 10.65 -11.81
C LYS A 309 11.07 9.59 -12.72
N GLU A 310 12.32 9.84 -13.11
CA GLU A 310 13.11 8.97 -13.97
C GLU A 310 14.46 8.70 -13.33
N MET A 311 14.85 7.43 -13.23
CA MET A 311 16.19 7.05 -12.75
C MET A 311 17.16 6.85 -13.91
N PRO A 312 18.47 7.07 -13.70
CA PRO A 312 19.48 6.59 -14.62
C PRO A 312 19.38 5.06 -14.73
N LYS A 313 19.21 4.54 -15.95
CA LYS A 313 19.19 3.09 -16.18
C LYS A 313 20.42 2.42 -15.57
N GLU A 314 20.24 1.28 -14.91
CA GLU A 314 21.31 0.58 -14.16
C GLU A 314 22.61 0.40 -14.98
N LYS A 315 22.51 0.06 -16.27
CA LYS A 315 23.67 -0.07 -17.18
C LYS A 315 24.46 1.23 -17.37
N ARG A 316 23.77 2.38 -17.38
CA ARG A 316 24.40 3.71 -17.49
C ARG A 316 25.14 4.04 -16.19
N GLU A 317 24.51 3.77 -15.05
CA GLU A 317 25.09 3.96 -13.72
C GLU A 317 26.34 3.09 -13.52
N LEU A 318 26.29 1.79 -13.84
CA LEU A 318 27.44 0.89 -13.72
C LEU A 318 28.62 1.32 -14.60
N ARG A 319 28.34 1.79 -15.83
CA ARG A 319 29.39 2.33 -16.72
C ARG A 319 29.97 3.64 -16.19
N PHE A 320 29.14 4.51 -15.63
CA PHE A 320 29.60 5.74 -15.00
C PHE A 320 30.52 5.44 -13.82
N ARG A 321 30.11 4.54 -12.91
CA ARG A 321 30.94 4.12 -11.78
C ARG A 321 32.27 3.50 -12.21
N ARG A 322 32.27 2.63 -13.23
CA ARG A 322 33.51 2.05 -13.76
C ARG A 322 34.46 3.13 -14.29
N LYS A 323 33.94 4.15 -14.97
CA LYS A 323 34.75 5.28 -15.46
C LYS A 323 35.32 6.12 -14.31
N VAL A 324 34.54 6.37 -13.26
CA VAL A 324 34.99 7.13 -12.08
C VAL A 324 36.08 6.37 -11.31
N LEU A 325 35.90 5.06 -11.11
CA LEU A 325 36.90 4.21 -10.46
C LEU A 325 38.21 4.16 -11.27
N ALA A 326 38.12 3.98 -12.59
CA ALA A 326 39.30 3.97 -13.46
C ALA A 326 40.05 5.31 -13.52
N VAL A 327 39.42 6.43 -13.14
CA VAL A 327 40.07 7.74 -13.05
C VAL A 327 40.66 7.98 -11.65
N SER A 328 40.15 7.29 -10.62
CA SER A 328 40.69 7.39 -9.25
C SER A 328 41.89 6.48 -9.01
N ASP A 329 42.06 5.43 -9.81
CA ASP A 329 43.26 4.59 -9.75
C ASP A 329 44.46 5.35 -10.35
N PRO A 330 45.53 5.63 -9.58
CA PRO A 330 46.73 6.25 -10.12
C PRO A 330 47.39 5.31 -11.13
N PRO A 331 48.02 5.84 -12.20
CA PRO A 331 48.72 5.01 -13.16
C PRO A 331 49.83 4.25 -12.43
N VAL A 332 49.75 2.92 -12.42
CA VAL A 332 50.82 2.05 -11.95
C VAL A 332 52.04 2.32 -12.82
N SER A 333 53.00 3.05 -12.27
CA SER A 333 54.32 3.24 -12.86
C SER A 333 54.96 1.86 -13.00
N LYS A 334 55.08 1.39 -14.24
CA LYS A 334 55.93 0.25 -14.56
C LYS A 334 57.36 0.78 -14.55
N ASN A 335 58.11 0.45 -13.50
CA ASN A 335 59.57 0.46 -13.51
C ASN A 335 60.09 -0.77 -14.24
#